data_AF-A0A1Q7H3R7-F1
#
_entry.id   AF-A0A1Q7H3R7-F1
#
_cell.length_a   1.000
_cell.length_b   1.000
_cell.length_c   1.000
_cell.angle_alpha   90.00
_cell.angle_beta   90.00
_cell.angle_gamma   90.00
#
_symmetry.space_group_name_H-M   'P 1'
#
loop_
_entity.id
_entity.type
_entity.pdbx_description
1 polymer ?
#
loop_
_entity_poly.entity_id
_entity_poly.type
_entity_poly.pdbx_seq_one_letter_code
_entity_poly.pdbx_strand_id
1 'polypeptide(L)'
;MKLSAQLAEQQLRERGGVAGRPLRLVFVDDSGADESAVRVAKRLSDSSEVVAVIGHLSSGPTRSALAVYDHARRPVPVISPSASNPDLSGLSPWFFRICPSDVAHGAQLARFARQRLGAARAAVIYTNDDYGRGVRIRSSRPTRRPSRTWPACASAAA
;
A
#
# COMPACT_ATOMS: atom_id res chain seq x y z
N MET A 1 -11.48 7.83 -3.06
CA MET A 1 -11.99 6.46 -3.33
C MET A 1 -13.43 6.20 -2.90
N LYS A 2 -14.03 7.02 -2.03
CA LYS A 2 -15.42 6.86 -1.56
C LYS A 2 -16.46 6.74 -2.69
N LEU A 3 -16.48 7.69 -3.62
CA LEU A 3 -17.47 7.70 -4.72
C LEU A 3 -17.40 6.45 -5.61
N SER A 4 -16.19 6.04 -6.01
CA SER A 4 -16.00 4.83 -6.82
C SER A 4 -16.47 3.57 -6.09
N ALA A 5 -16.23 3.47 -4.78
CA ALA A 5 -16.71 2.36 -3.98
C ALA A 5 -18.24 2.34 -3.87
N GLN A 6 -18.89 3.50 -3.69
CA GLN A 6 -20.35 3.61 -3.67
C GLN A 6 -20.98 3.22 -5.01
N LEU A 7 -20.36 3.61 -6.13
CA LEU A 7 -20.79 3.17 -7.45
C LEU A 7 -20.71 1.64 -7.58
N ALA A 8 -19.61 1.03 -7.11
CA ALA A 8 -19.45 -0.42 -7.13
C ALA A 8 -20.47 -1.13 -6.23
N GLU A 9 -20.77 -0.60 -5.04
CA GLU A 9 -21.83 -1.09 -4.17
C GLU A 9 -23.20 -1.04 -4.86
N GLN A 10 -23.53 0.09 -5.50
CA GLN A 10 -24.77 0.24 -6.25
C GLN A 10 -24.87 -0.80 -7.38
N GLN A 11 -23.81 -0.95 -8.17
CA GLN A 11 -23.77 -1.94 -9.26
C GLN A 11 -23.90 -3.38 -8.74
N LEU A 12 -23.27 -3.71 -7.61
CA LEU A 12 -23.42 -5.02 -6.96
C LEU A 12 -24.86 -5.24 -6.50
N ARG A 13 -25.49 -4.23 -5.90
CA ARG A 13 -26.89 -4.31 -5.46
C ARG A 13 -27.84 -4.53 -6.63
N GLU A 14 -27.65 -3.82 -7.75
CA GLU A 14 -28.42 -3.99 -8.99
C GLU A 14 -28.28 -5.40 -9.58
N ARG A 15 -27.16 -6.09 -9.31
CA ARG A 15 -26.89 -7.47 -9.74
C ARG A 15 -27.35 -8.54 -8.73
N GLY A 16 -28.06 -8.15 -7.66
CA GLY A 16 -28.54 -9.08 -6.64
C GLY A 16 -27.51 -9.44 -5.55
N GLY A 17 -26.40 -8.70 -5.47
CA GLY A 17 -25.35 -8.89 -4.47
C GLY A 17 -24.36 -10.01 -4.80
N VAL A 18 -23.59 -10.43 -3.80
CA VAL A 18 -22.62 -11.54 -3.93
C VAL A 18 -23.27 -12.81 -3.41
N ALA A 19 -23.45 -13.81 -4.28
CA ALA A 19 -24.18 -15.04 -3.94
C ALA A 19 -25.57 -14.78 -3.32
N GLY A 20 -26.31 -13.79 -3.86
CA GLY A 20 -27.63 -13.38 -3.37
C GLY A 20 -27.62 -12.56 -2.08
N ARG A 21 -26.43 -12.19 -1.55
CA ARG A 21 -26.28 -11.42 -0.31
C ARG A 21 -25.85 -9.99 -0.63
N PRO A 22 -26.61 -8.96 -0.19
CA PRO A 22 -26.21 -7.58 -0.38
C PRO A 22 -24.99 -7.26 0.49
N LEU A 23 -24.04 -6.52 -0.08
CA LEU A 23 -22.93 -5.93 0.66
C LEU A 23 -23.24 -4.46 0.92
N ARG A 24 -22.84 -3.96 2.09
CA ARG A 24 -22.93 -2.54 2.44
C ARG A 24 -21.57 -1.98 2.82
N LEU A 25 -21.29 -0.76 2.39
CA LEU A 25 -20.08 -0.04 2.76
C LEU A 25 -20.29 0.75 4.04
N VAL A 26 -19.36 0.58 4.98
CA VAL A 26 -19.21 1.44 6.14
C VAL A 26 -17.94 2.27 5.94
N PHE A 27 -18.10 3.59 5.98
CA PHE A 27 -16.98 4.51 5.81
C PHE A 27 -16.47 4.98 7.17
N VAL A 28 -15.16 4.86 7.36
CA VAL A 28 -14.46 5.39 8.53
C VAL A 28 -13.21 6.12 8.04
N ASP A 29 -12.98 7.32 8.55
CA ASP A 29 -11.79 8.10 8.25
C ASP A 29 -10.68 7.76 9.26
N ASP A 30 -9.51 7.40 8.76
CA ASP A 30 -8.29 7.19 9.55
C ASP A 30 -7.39 8.45 9.55
N SER A 31 -7.82 9.54 8.92
CA SER A 31 -7.09 10.80 8.77
C SER A 31 -5.69 10.67 8.17
N GLY A 32 -5.38 9.53 7.53
CA GLY A 32 -4.06 9.23 6.98
C GLY A 32 -2.94 9.08 8.01
N ALA A 33 -3.26 8.91 9.29
CA ALA A 33 -2.27 8.81 10.37
C ALA A 33 -2.26 7.42 11.03
N ASP A 34 -1.08 7.01 11.48
CA ASP A 34 -0.83 5.65 12.00
C ASP A 34 -1.68 5.34 13.23
N GLU A 35 -1.76 6.27 14.19
CA GLU A 35 -2.51 6.04 15.43
C GLU A 35 -4.02 5.94 15.20
N SER A 36 -4.59 6.80 14.35
CA SER A 36 -6.00 6.75 13.99
C SER A 36 -6.30 5.50 13.17
N ALA A 37 -5.41 5.05 12.30
CA ALA A 37 -5.57 3.79 11.58
C ALA A 37 -5.63 2.58 12.54
N VAL A 38 -4.80 2.55 13.59
CA VAL A 38 -4.89 1.52 14.64
C VAL A 38 -6.23 1.58 15.37
N ARG A 39 -6.74 2.78 15.71
CA ARG A 39 -8.06 2.93 16.35
C ARG A 39 -9.20 2.46 15.43
N VAL A 40 -9.16 2.84 14.16
CA VAL A 40 -10.12 2.39 13.13
C VAL A 40 -10.07 0.87 12.98
N ALA A 41 -8.88 0.29 12.92
CA ALA A 41 -8.72 -1.15 12.79
C ALA A 41 -9.31 -1.92 13.98
N LYS A 42 -9.12 -1.42 15.21
CA LYS A 42 -9.76 -2.00 16.41
C LYS A 42 -11.29 -1.95 16.29
N ARG A 43 -11.84 -0.76 16.00
CA ARG A 43 -13.29 -0.56 15.83
C ARG A 43 -13.89 -1.50 14.78
N LEU A 44 -13.22 -1.65 13.64
CA LEU A 44 -13.70 -2.50 12.55
C LEU A 44 -13.55 -3.99 12.88
N SER A 45 -12.49 -4.38 13.58
CA SER A 45 -12.23 -5.77 13.99
C SER A 45 -13.18 -6.26 15.09
N ASP A 46 -13.66 -5.35 15.93
CA ASP A 46 -14.63 -5.67 17.01
C ASP A 46 -16.05 -5.89 16.47
N SER A 47 -16.36 -5.41 15.26
CA SER A 47 -17.66 -5.61 14.63
C SER A 47 -17.74 -6.97 13.94
N SER A 48 -18.73 -7.77 14.32
CA SER A 48 -18.99 -9.07 13.67
C SER A 48 -19.52 -8.93 12.24
N GLU A 49 -20.04 -7.75 11.86
CA GLU A 49 -20.60 -7.44 10.55
C GLU A 49 -19.53 -7.09 9.50
N VAL A 50 -18.33 -6.71 9.94
CA VAL A 50 -17.21 -6.43 9.04
C VAL A 50 -16.55 -7.74 8.61
N VAL A 51 -16.58 -7.98 7.30
CA VAL A 51 -16.01 -9.19 6.66
C VAL A 51 -14.70 -8.91 5.94
N ALA A 52 -14.45 -7.65 5.57
CA ALA A 52 -13.24 -7.20 4.88
C ALA A 52 -13.12 -5.67 5.01
N VAL A 53 -11.90 -5.15 4.82
CA VAL A 53 -11.62 -3.72 4.78
C VAL A 53 -11.04 -3.34 3.43
N ILE A 54 -11.60 -2.28 2.82
CA ILE A 54 -11.01 -1.62 1.64
C ILE A 54 -10.24 -0.40 2.16
N GLY A 55 -8.92 -0.51 2.16
CA GLY A 55 -8.03 0.43 2.84
C GLY A 55 -6.81 -0.29 3.42
N HIS A 56 -5.98 0.35 4.23
CA HIS A 56 -5.87 1.80 4.37
C HIS A 56 -5.25 2.39 3.09
N LEU A 57 -5.33 3.71 2.91
CA LEU A 57 -4.88 4.34 1.66
C LEU A 57 -3.35 4.43 1.58
N SER A 58 -2.72 4.88 2.66
CA SER A 58 -1.28 5.15 2.73
C SER A 58 -0.52 3.98 3.35
N SER A 59 0.76 3.82 2.96
CA SER A 59 1.60 2.68 3.38
C SER A 59 1.81 2.60 4.90
N GLY A 60 2.07 3.72 5.58
CA GLY A 60 2.24 3.78 7.04
C GLY A 60 0.97 3.35 7.81
N PRO A 61 -0.18 4.01 7.57
CA PRO A 61 -1.45 3.63 8.18
C PRO A 61 -1.80 2.16 7.93
N THR A 62 -1.56 1.66 6.72
CA THR A 62 -1.75 0.25 6.37
C THR A 62 -0.87 -0.65 7.22
N ARG A 63 0.44 -0.39 7.30
CA ARG A 63 1.38 -1.17 8.12
C ARG A 63 0.94 -1.22 9.58
N SER A 64 0.56 -0.07 10.14
CA SER A 64 0.17 0.05 11.55
C SER A 64 -1.14 -0.69 11.86
N ALA A 65 -2.10 -0.66 10.92
CA ALA A 65 -3.38 -1.33 11.09
C ALA A 65 -3.33 -2.86 10.92
N LEU A 66 -2.43 -3.38 10.07
CA LEU A 66 -2.40 -4.80 9.72
C LEU A 66 -2.22 -5.72 10.93
N ALA A 67 -1.36 -5.36 11.89
CA ALA A 67 -1.18 -6.13 13.11
C ALA A 67 -2.48 -6.28 13.92
N VAL A 68 -3.34 -5.26 13.92
CA VAL A 68 -4.63 -5.31 14.62
C VAL A 68 -5.58 -6.27 13.92
N TYR A 69 -5.68 -6.20 12.60
CA TYR A 69 -6.56 -7.08 11.82
C TYR A 69 -6.12 -8.54 11.86
N ASP A 70 -4.81 -8.81 11.87
CA ASP A 70 -4.25 -10.16 11.96
C ASP A 70 -4.51 -10.81 13.32
N HIS A 71 -4.43 -10.03 14.41
CA HIS A 71 -4.60 -10.51 15.78
C HIS A 71 -6.03 -10.37 16.32
N ALA A 72 -6.98 -9.91 15.51
CA ALA A 72 -8.39 -9.91 15.86
C ALA A 72 -8.91 -11.34 16.14
N ARG A 73 -9.96 -11.47 16.95
CA ARG A 73 -10.60 -12.79 17.24
C ARG A 73 -10.92 -13.58 15.97
N ARG A 74 -11.29 -12.86 14.92
CA ARG A 74 -11.40 -13.36 13.55
C ARG A 74 -10.54 -12.45 12.67
N PRO A 75 -9.48 -12.97 12.02
CA PRO A 75 -8.66 -12.15 11.13
C PRO A 75 -9.51 -11.47 10.05
N VAL A 76 -9.23 -10.20 9.79
CA VAL A 76 -9.99 -9.40 8.82
C VAL A 76 -9.13 -9.14 7.59
N PRO A 77 -9.51 -9.63 6.40
CA PRO A 77 -8.77 -9.34 5.18
C PRO A 77 -8.82 -7.85 4.84
N VAL A 78 -7.66 -7.33 4.45
CA VAL A 78 -7.45 -5.92 4.10
C VAL A 78 -7.00 -5.83 2.66
N ILE A 79 -7.73 -5.08 1.85
CA ILE A 79 -7.38 -4.83 0.44
C ILE A 79 -7.06 -3.34 0.30
N SER A 80 -5.77 -3.01 0.24
CA SER A 80 -5.36 -1.64 0.01
C SER A 80 -5.41 -1.29 -1.49
N PRO A 81 -6.09 -0.20 -1.86
CA PRO A 81 -6.13 0.23 -3.25
C PRO A 81 -4.86 1.00 -3.68
N SER A 82 -4.01 1.46 -2.75
CA SER A 82 -2.86 2.34 -3.07
C SER A 82 -1.59 2.17 -2.22
N ALA A 83 -1.60 1.37 -1.16
CA ALA A 83 -0.41 1.18 -0.32
C ALA A 83 0.64 0.31 -1.05
N SER A 84 1.62 0.96 -1.65
CA SER A 84 2.55 0.34 -2.60
C SER A 84 3.92 -0.02 -2.00
N ASN A 85 4.19 0.33 -0.74
CA ASN A 85 5.47 0.06 -0.10
C ASN A 85 5.84 -1.44 -0.25
N PRO A 86 7.04 -1.78 -0.74
CA PRO A 86 7.49 -3.16 -0.89
C PRO A 86 7.41 -3.99 0.39
N ASP A 87 7.66 -3.36 1.54
CA ASP A 87 7.74 -4.02 2.85
C ASP A 87 6.37 -4.34 3.44
N LEU A 88 5.28 -4.04 2.73
CA LEU A 88 3.94 -4.58 3.02
C LEU A 88 3.75 -5.98 2.43
N SER A 89 4.57 -6.37 1.45
CA SER A 89 4.47 -7.70 0.82
C SER A 89 4.96 -8.76 1.80
N GLY A 90 4.11 -9.74 2.09
CA GLY A 90 4.43 -10.82 3.05
C GLY A 90 4.37 -10.38 4.52
N LEU A 91 3.93 -9.15 4.81
CA LEU A 91 3.78 -8.67 6.18
C LEU A 91 2.60 -9.34 6.90
N SER A 92 1.53 -9.63 6.16
CA SER A 92 0.32 -10.28 6.63
C SER A 92 -0.20 -11.24 5.56
N PRO A 93 -0.69 -12.45 5.93
CA PRO A 93 -1.36 -13.35 5.00
C PRO A 93 -2.75 -12.83 4.58
N TRP A 94 -3.29 -11.86 5.30
CA TRP A 94 -4.60 -11.25 5.08
C TRP A 94 -4.52 -9.89 4.38
N PHE A 95 -3.31 -9.47 3.97
CA PHE A 95 -3.09 -8.25 3.21
C PHE A 95 -3.05 -8.52 1.71
N PHE A 96 -3.88 -7.76 0.98
CA PHE A 96 -3.89 -7.71 -0.47
C PHE A 96 -3.80 -6.25 -0.91
N ARG A 97 -3.38 -6.04 -2.16
CA ARG A 97 -3.43 -4.71 -2.77
C ARG A 97 -3.74 -4.78 -4.26
N ILE A 98 -4.42 -3.75 -4.74
CA ILE A 98 -4.77 -3.58 -6.16
C ILE A 98 -3.61 -2.92 -6.91
N CYS A 99 -2.90 -1.98 -6.26
CA CYS A 99 -1.76 -1.32 -6.87
C CYS A 99 -0.52 -2.24 -6.91
N PRO A 100 0.33 -2.13 -7.95
CA PRO A 100 1.63 -2.79 -7.94
C PRO A 100 2.52 -2.26 -6.81
N SER A 101 3.48 -3.08 -6.38
CA SER A 101 4.52 -2.63 -5.48
C SER A 101 5.41 -1.56 -6.12
N ASP A 102 5.98 -0.67 -5.32
CA ASP A 102 6.99 0.29 -5.78
C ASP A 102 8.23 -0.39 -6.38
N VAL A 103 8.48 -1.67 -6.05
CA VAL A 103 9.51 -2.48 -6.74
C VAL A 103 9.23 -2.57 -8.23
N ALA A 104 7.98 -2.88 -8.59
CA ALA A 104 7.57 -3.05 -9.97
C ALA A 104 7.56 -1.70 -10.69
N HIS A 105 7.04 -0.64 -10.05
CA HIS A 105 7.05 0.71 -10.59
C HIS A 105 8.47 1.24 -10.81
N GLY A 106 9.34 1.13 -9.81
CA GLY A 106 10.71 1.62 -9.87
C GLY A 106 11.52 0.94 -10.97
N ALA A 107 11.36 -0.37 -11.17
CA ALA A 107 12.01 -1.09 -12.25
C ALA A 107 11.56 -0.61 -13.64
N GLN A 108 10.27 -0.32 -13.83
CA GLN A 108 9.77 0.24 -15.08
C GLN A 108 10.28 1.65 -15.33
N LEU A 109 10.27 2.51 -14.29
CA LEU A 109 10.78 3.87 -14.41
C LEU A 109 12.27 3.91 -14.74
N ALA A 110 13.07 3.05 -14.10
CA ALA A 110 14.50 2.93 -14.39
C ALA A 110 14.74 2.44 -15.84
N ARG A 111 13.95 1.46 -16.32
CA ARG A 111 14.01 1.02 -17.73
C ARG A 111 13.68 2.15 -18.68
N PHE A 112 12.61 2.89 -18.42
CA PHE A 112 12.22 4.03 -19.24
C PHE A 112 13.31 5.10 -19.28
N ALA A 113 13.84 5.49 -18.12
CA ALA A 113 14.92 6.48 -18.03
C ALA A 113 16.17 6.06 -18.81
N ARG A 114 16.58 4.79 -18.71
CA ARG A 114 17.73 4.26 -19.44
C ARG A 114 17.50 4.14 -20.94
N GLN A 115 16.38 3.56 -21.35
CA GLN A 115 16.16 3.10 -22.73
C GLN A 115 15.49 4.15 -23.61
N ARG A 116 14.62 5.00 -23.04
CA ARG A 116 13.90 6.02 -23.79
C ARG A 116 14.52 7.40 -23.64
N LEU A 117 15.00 7.73 -22.45
CA LEU A 117 15.59 9.06 -22.17
C LEU A 117 17.11 9.09 -22.25
N GLY A 118 17.77 7.94 -22.34
CA GLY A 118 19.25 7.85 -22.36
C GLY A 118 19.92 8.31 -21.06
N ALA A 119 19.17 8.48 -19.97
CA ALA A 119 19.68 9.05 -18.73
C ALA A 119 20.64 8.07 -18.05
N ALA A 120 21.89 8.48 -17.83
CA ALA A 120 22.88 7.60 -17.21
C ALA A 120 22.87 7.64 -15.66
N ARG A 121 22.37 8.74 -15.10
CA ARG A 121 22.34 9.05 -13.67
C ARG A 121 20.97 9.58 -13.29
N ALA A 122 20.54 9.30 -12.06
CA ALA A 122 19.31 9.79 -11.50
C ALA A 122 19.52 10.14 -10.01
N ALA A 123 18.73 11.10 -9.53
CA ALA A 123 18.55 11.36 -8.11
C ALA A 123 17.10 11.03 -7.74
N VAL A 124 16.87 10.56 -6.51
CA VAL A 124 15.53 10.24 -5.99
C VAL A 124 15.20 11.21 -4.86
N ILE A 125 14.19 12.06 -5.09
CA ILE A 125 13.61 12.91 -4.05
C ILE A 125 12.36 12.18 -3.55
N TYR A 126 12.20 12.09 -2.23
CA TYR A 126 11.11 11.35 -1.61
C TYR A 126 10.70 12.03 -0.29
N THR A 127 9.44 11.87 0.08
CA THR A 127 8.96 12.25 1.41
C THR A 127 9.50 11.27 2.44
N ASN A 128 10.00 11.75 3.58
CA ASN A 128 10.53 10.87 4.63
C ASN A 128 9.45 10.19 5.47
N ASP A 129 8.57 9.45 4.81
CA ASP A 129 7.53 8.62 5.41
C ASP A 129 7.68 7.15 4.99
N ASP A 130 6.77 6.29 5.43
CA ASP A 130 6.82 4.85 5.12
C ASP A 130 6.78 4.59 3.60
N TYR A 131 5.95 5.33 2.85
CA TYR A 131 5.87 5.19 1.40
C TYR A 131 7.17 5.63 0.71
N GLY A 132 7.63 6.85 0.96
CA GLY A 132 8.81 7.41 0.29
C GLY A 132 10.08 6.63 0.61
N ARG A 133 10.23 6.10 1.83
CA ARG A 133 11.34 5.19 2.16
C ARG A 133 11.28 3.89 1.36
N GLY A 134 10.08 3.35 1.13
CA GLY A 134 9.86 2.18 0.27
C GLY A 134 10.33 2.43 -1.17
N VAL A 135 10.02 3.61 -1.73
CA VAL A 135 10.47 4.03 -3.06
C VAL A 135 11.99 4.20 -3.12
N ARG A 136 12.61 4.80 -2.09
CA ARG A 136 14.07 5.02 -2.00
C ARG A 136 14.87 3.72 -1.97
N ILE A 137 14.48 2.79 -1.10
CA ILE A 137 15.32 1.65 -0.69
C ILE A 137 15.54 0.67 -1.84
N ARG A 138 14.63 0.55 -2.80
CA ARG A 138 14.75 -0.45 -3.86
C ARG A 138 15.01 0.10 -5.26
N SER A 139 14.70 1.37 -5.54
CA SER A 139 15.12 2.02 -6.79
C SER A 139 16.66 2.14 -6.91
N SER A 140 17.37 2.11 -5.78
CA SER A 140 18.82 2.23 -5.68
C SER A 140 19.60 0.91 -5.75
N ARG A 141 18.94 -0.26 -5.78
CA ARG A 141 19.65 -1.53 -6.03
C ARG A 141 19.95 -1.63 -7.53
N PRO A 142 21.21 -1.47 -7.97
CA PRO A 142 21.54 -1.71 -9.35
C PRO A 142 21.33 -3.20 -9.62
N THR A 143 20.80 -3.54 -10.79
CA THR A 143 21.03 -4.86 -11.38
C THR A 143 22.54 -5.08 -11.41
N ARG A 144 23.08 -5.75 -10.38
CA ARG A 144 24.51 -6.03 -10.25
C ARG A 144 24.94 -6.91 -11.42
N ARG A 145 25.47 -6.29 -12.48
CA ARG A 145 26.63 -6.84 -13.19
C ARG A 145 27.88 -6.38 -12.44
N PRO A 146 28.82 -7.28 -12.11
CA PRO A 146 29.99 -6.93 -11.32
C PRO A 146 31.01 -6.23 -12.22
N SER A 147 30.98 -4.90 -12.27
CA SER A 147 32.17 -4.10 -12.56
C SER A 147 31.88 -2.63 -12.28
N ARG A 148 32.72 -2.02 -11.44
CA ARG A 148 32.79 -0.61 -11.02
C ARG A 148 31.90 -0.24 -9.82
N THR A 149 32.58 -0.28 -8.69
CA THR A 149 32.25 0.28 -7.37
C THR A 149 31.57 1.64 -7.45
N TRP A 150 30.42 1.80 -6.77
CA TRP A 150 29.88 3.09 -6.36
C TRP A 150 30.37 3.38 -4.94
N PRO A 151 31.01 4.54 -4.66
CA PRO A 151 31.23 4.95 -3.29
C PRO A 151 29.88 5.42 -2.71
N ALA A 152 29.61 5.02 -1.47
CA ALA A 152 28.45 5.46 -0.71
C ALA A 152 28.46 6.98 -0.57
N CYS A 153 27.46 7.68 -1.11
CA CYS A 153 27.13 9.02 -0.64
C CYS A 153 26.30 8.88 0.63
N ALA A 154 27.02 8.87 1.75
CA ALA A 154 26.48 9.16 3.06
C ALA A 154 25.84 10.56 3.09
N SER A 155 24.96 10.72 4.07
CA SER A 155 24.18 11.92 4.39
C SER A 155 24.95 13.24 4.27
N ALA A 156 24.29 14.25 3.70
CA ALA A 156 24.50 15.63 4.08
C ALA A 156 23.14 16.21 4.45
N ALA A 157 22.85 16.21 5.75
CA ALA A 157 21.89 17.12 6.35
C ALA A 157 22.64 18.43 6.59
N ALA A 158 22.09 19.53 6.09
CA ALA A 158 22.32 20.90 6.54
C ALA A 158 20.98 21.61 6.43
#